data_AF-A0A3S0CWH2-F1
#
_entry.id   AF-A0A3S0CWH2-F1
#
_cell.length_a   1.000
_cell.length_b   1.000
_cell.length_c   1.000
_cell.angle_alpha   90.00
_cell.angle_beta   90.00
_cell.angle_gamma   90.00
#
_symmetry.space_group_name_H-M   'P 1'
#
loop_
_entity.id
_entity.type
_entity.pdbx_description
1 polymer ?
#
loop_
_entity_poly.entity_id
_entity_poly.type
_entity_poly.pdbx_seq_one_letter_code
_entity_poly.pdbx_strand_id
1 'polypeptide(L)'
;MPRPTRQAGVVTGSTINRGDYMRLSALLTMVALTFGMLQPAATASANAGGVQAATNVVSNADGENALETGDYPRAQKAFSSALATGSSNAETEGYLRLGLGEALLWQGSLSDAGKQFDKAKSLLKNADQKLQARLLDDYAYYYQTQGKMDKALDSMTEALALQQANAANEPAVYVAAAMHLVNLLDRNGQLDKAEKIGTQALAFQTEKYGADSLMAANLNDQLGVIYRKQGKQEQSKRCFESSLQVKLNYNAVSKQYAPQPYWDKVQFRFLDGSPNCLRKFIDGNELEITTANGVTVGAAIAANSTTFAKYAQLNIKIRNDTDKPIQFLGQPPQLVTLTPKIYFAHLLDPTTLAQTVEKSGNKKAKWIRFWGENATQTMTSTMIGNGGMWGYQPIYSYGGAMPYISRNGNMTTMMTQVPDYAAQARALQKAADVTEKSQQTAFNIRSSSLGATTIAPGQTIEGSLYWDVPNFKNGILDLTVGQALFEFEFPPR
;
A
#
# COMPACT_ATOMS: atom_id res chain seq x y z
N MET A 1 -23.16 62.97 20.70
CA MET A 1 -24.55 63.16 20.21
C MET A 1 -24.64 64.56 19.60
N PRO A 2 -25.46 64.82 18.55
CA PRO A 2 -26.64 64.06 18.13
C PRO A 2 -26.68 63.60 16.65
N ARG A 3 -27.59 62.66 16.36
CA ARG A 3 -28.07 62.19 15.04
C ARG A 3 -29.23 63.08 14.53
N PRO A 4 -29.60 63.00 13.23
CA PRO A 4 -30.83 62.25 12.83
C PRO A 4 -30.68 61.47 11.49
N THR A 5 -30.96 60.15 11.40
CA THR A 5 -32.21 59.45 10.97
C THR A 5 -32.78 59.72 9.56
N ARG A 6 -32.70 58.71 8.66
CA ARG A 6 -33.81 57.97 7.97
C ARG A 6 -33.22 57.05 6.88
N GLN A 7 -33.32 55.72 7.00
CA GLN A 7 -34.38 54.81 6.51
C GLN A 7 -34.45 54.61 4.99
N ALA A 8 -34.08 53.41 4.52
CA ALA A 8 -34.68 52.58 3.44
C ALA A 8 -33.60 51.61 2.89
N GLY A 9 -33.77 50.30 2.73
CA GLY A 9 -34.82 49.36 3.10
C GLY A 9 -34.17 47.97 3.19
N VAL A 10 -34.68 47.14 4.10
CA VAL A 10 -34.30 45.75 4.29
C VAL A 10 -35.26 44.90 3.47
N VAL A 11 -34.74 44.08 2.56
CA VAL A 11 -35.44 42.92 1.98
C VAL A 11 -34.48 41.73 2.02
N THR A 12 -34.72 40.90 3.05
CA THR A 12 -34.54 39.44 3.13
C THR A 12 -33.34 38.81 2.42
N GLY A 13 -32.26 38.59 3.17
CA GLY A 13 -31.37 37.46 2.95
C GLY A 13 -32.03 36.19 3.50
N SER A 14 -32.50 35.32 2.61
CA SER A 14 -32.89 33.96 2.97
C SER A 14 -31.63 33.15 3.25
N THR A 15 -31.52 32.74 4.50
CA THR A 15 -30.71 31.62 4.97
C THR A 15 -31.14 30.38 4.20
N ILE A 16 -30.25 29.77 3.41
CA ILE A 16 -30.47 28.42 2.89
C ILE A 16 -29.77 27.44 3.84
N ASN A 17 -30.66 26.66 4.48
CA ASN A 17 -30.55 25.61 5.47
C ASN A 17 -29.25 24.81 5.63
N ARG A 18 -28.80 24.75 6.90
CA ARG A 18 -28.31 23.53 7.55
C ARG A 18 -29.50 22.59 7.78
N GLY A 19 -29.56 21.49 7.05
CA GLY A 19 -30.54 20.42 7.24
C GLY A 19 -30.35 19.36 6.17
N ASP A 20 -30.49 18.09 6.56
CA ASP A 20 -30.55 16.90 5.71
C ASP A 20 -29.22 16.17 5.39
N TYR A 21 -28.60 15.61 6.43
CA TYR A 21 -27.90 14.31 6.34
C TYR A 21 -28.19 13.47 7.60
N MET A 22 -29.46 13.15 7.82
CA MET A 22 -29.86 11.95 8.56
C MET A 22 -31.18 11.46 7.98
N ARG A 23 -31.25 10.14 7.76
CA ARG A 23 -32.43 9.29 7.44
C ARG A 23 -32.65 8.99 5.95
N LEU A 24 -32.20 7.81 5.54
CA LEU A 24 -33.01 6.83 4.81
C LEU A 24 -32.31 5.46 4.76
N SER A 25 -32.62 4.60 5.74
CA SER A 25 -32.87 3.17 5.53
C SER A 25 -33.29 2.51 6.84
N ALA A 26 -34.53 2.79 7.26
CA ALA A 26 -35.23 1.91 8.18
C ALA A 26 -36.72 1.98 7.85
N LEU A 27 -37.25 0.91 7.24
CA LEU A 27 -38.55 0.33 7.58
C LEU A 27 -38.81 -0.94 6.75
N LEU A 28 -38.75 -2.08 7.44
CA LEU A 28 -39.74 -3.13 7.31
C LEU A 28 -40.29 -3.38 8.73
N THR A 29 -41.58 -3.05 8.87
CA THR A 29 -42.56 -3.16 9.98
C THR A 29 -42.74 -4.60 10.49
N MET A 30 -43.33 -4.97 11.65
CA MET A 30 -44.24 -4.37 12.67
C MET A 30 -44.26 -5.34 13.89
N VAL A 31 -44.53 -4.93 15.14
CA VAL A 31 -45.83 -4.93 15.87
C VAL A 31 -45.47 -4.51 17.31
N ALA A 32 -46.18 -3.70 18.11
CA ALA A 32 -47.29 -2.76 17.96
C ALA A 32 -47.41 -1.93 19.27
N LEU A 33 -47.88 -0.67 19.15
CA LEU A 33 -48.85 0.08 20.00
C LEU A 33 -48.64 0.09 21.54
N THR A 34 -48.71 1.18 22.33
CA THR A 34 -49.33 2.52 22.20
C THR A 34 -49.11 3.30 23.52
N PHE A 35 -48.99 4.64 23.44
CA PHE A 35 -49.18 5.67 24.51
C PHE A 35 -48.28 5.59 25.77
N GLY A 36 -47.81 6.67 26.40
CA GLY A 36 -47.99 8.10 26.28
C GLY A 36 -46.98 8.81 27.23
N MET A 37 -46.94 10.13 27.14
CA MET A 37 -45.98 11.07 27.74
C MET A 37 -45.70 10.92 29.25
N LEU A 38 -44.43 11.07 29.65
CA LEU A 38 -43.88 11.97 30.69
C LEU A 38 -42.52 11.43 31.19
N GLN A 39 -41.49 12.28 31.20
CA GLN A 39 -40.33 12.16 32.10
C GLN A 39 -40.58 13.07 33.33
N PRO A 40 -39.80 12.99 34.42
CA PRO A 40 -39.04 11.86 34.99
C PRO A 40 -39.16 11.76 36.54
N ALA A 41 -38.82 10.62 37.14
CA ALA A 41 -38.31 10.59 38.53
C ALA A 41 -37.55 9.27 38.79
N ALA A 42 -36.39 9.39 39.41
CA ALA A 42 -35.59 8.27 39.89
C ALA A 42 -36.29 7.54 41.05
N THR A 43 -36.24 6.20 41.07
CA THR A 43 -35.93 5.36 42.27
C THR A 43 -35.90 3.87 41.91
N ALA A 44 -34.82 3.22 42.35
CA ALA A 44 -34.63 1.82 42.75
C ALA A 44 -35.44 0.66 42.12
N SER A 45 -34.69 -0.24 41.47
CA SER A 45 -34.66 -1.72 41.66
C SER A 45 -35.96 -2.50 41.81
N ALA A 46 -36.28 -3.37 40.84
CA ALA A 46 -36.23 -4.84 41.03
C ALA A 46 -36.76 -5.60 39.79
N ASN A 47 -36.00 -6.63 39.39
CA ASN A 47 -36.36 -7.84 38.66
C ASN A 47 -37.09 -7.76 37.31
N ALA A 48 -36.34 -8.10 36.25
CA ALA A 48 -36.84 -8.97 35.18
C ALA A 48 -35.73 -9.94 34.77
N GLY A 49 -35.90 -11.22 35.12
CA GLY A 49 -35.14 -12.32 34.55
C GLY A 49 -35.59 -12.57 33.12
N GLY A 50 -34.62 -12.85 32.23
CA GLY A 50 -34.86 -13.16 30.83
C GLY A 50 -33.66 -12.89 29.93
N VAL A 51 -32.56 -13.61 30.17
CA VAL A 51 -31.38 -13.83 29.31
C VAL A 51 -30.96 -12.64 28.41
N GLN A 52 -30.31 -11.65 29.02
CA GLN A 52 -29.31 -10.83 28.34
C GLN A 52 -27.93 -11.40 28.68
N ALA A 53 -27.29 -12.07 27.72
CA ALA A 53 -25.84 -12.21 27.72
C ALA A 53 -25.27 -10.95 27.05
N ALA A 54 -25.21 -9.85 27.80
CA ALA A 54 -24.63 -8.59 27.36
C ALA A 54 -23.11 -8.65 27.56
N THR A 55 -22.35 -8.91 26.50
CA THR A 55 -20.95 -8.49 26.44
C THR A 55 -20.93 -6.98 26.17
N ASN A 56 -20.99 -6.19 27.25
CA ASN A 56 -20.82 -4.73 27.21
C ASN A 56 -19.34 -4.39 26.95
N VAL A 57 -18.87 -4.64 25.72
CA VAL A 57 -17.65 -4.01 25.21
C VAL A 57 -18.06 -2.64 24.68
N VAL A 58 -17.52 -1.57 25.29
CA VAL A 58 -17.73 -0.21 24.78
C VAL A 58 -17.15 -0.15 23.36
N SER A 59 -18.01 0.07 22.37
CA SER A 59 -17.59 0.08 20.97
C SER A 59 -16.74 1.33 20.67
N ASN A 60 -15.61 1.14 19.99
CA ASN A 60 -14.84 2.24 19.42
C ASN A 60 -15.22 2.40 17.95
N ALA A 61 -16.45 2.85 17.71
CA ALA A 61 -17.02 2.92 16.37
C ALA A 61 -16.17 3.78 15.41
N ASP A 62 -15.53 4.84 15.91
CA ASP A 62 -14.59 5.65 15.12
C ASP A 62 -13.36 4.85 14.70
N GLY A 63 -12.76 4.09 15.63
CA GLY A 63 -11.63 3.21 15.36
C GLY A 63 -11.97 2.10 14.37
N GLU A 64 -13.09 1.41 14.55
CA GLU A 64 -13.54 0.36 13.63
C GLU A 64 -13.87 0.92 12.25
N ASN A 65 -14.58 2.06 12.16
CA ASN A 65 -14.86 2.71 10.88
C ASN A 65 -13.56 3.14 10.17
N ALA A 66 -12.55 3.58 10.93
CA ALA A 66 -11.26 3.94 10.38
C ALA A 66 -10.49 2.72 9.87
N LEU A 67 -10.53 1.58 10.58
CA LEU A 67 -10.01 0.30 10.06
C LEU A 67 -10.74 -0.10 8.77
N GLU A 68 -12.08 -0.02 8.78
CA GLU A 68 -12.92 -0.36 7.63
C GLU A 68 -12.68 0.51 6.40
N THR A 69 -12.30 1.76 6.60
CA THR A 69 -12.01 2.68 5.49
C THR A 69 -10.53 2.69 5.09
N GLY A 70 -9.69 1.90 5.77
CA GLY A 70 -8.24 1.85 5.56
C GLY A 70 -7.49 3.08 6.07
N ASP A 71 -8.12 3.94 6.88
CA ASP A 71 -7.48 5.07 7.55
C ASP A 71 -6.84 4.61 8.87
N TYR A 72 -5.77 3.81 8.73
CA TYR A 72 -5.07 3.22 9.87
C TYR A 72 -4.48 4.26 10.85
N PRO A 73 -3.98 5.44 10.42
CA PRO A 73 -3.57 6.48 11.35
C PRO A 73 -4.74 7.00 12.21
N ARG A 74 -5.92 7.21 11.64
CA ARG A 74 -7.12 7.57 12.40
C ARG A 74 -7.53 6.43 13.34
N ALA A 75 -7.50 5.19 12.89
CA ALA A 75 -7.79 4.03 13.71
C ALA A 75 -6.85 3.96 14.92
N GLN A 76 -5.54 4.05 14.69
CA GLN A 76 -4.52 4.07 15.74
C GLN A 76 -4.80 5.18 16.76
N LYS A 77 -5.12 6.39 16.30
CA LYS A 77 -5.45 7.52 17.17
C LYS A 77 -6.71 7.25 18.00
N ALA A 78 -7.75 6.72 17.38
CA ALA A 78 -9.02 6.40 18.04
C ALA A 78 -8.84 5.32 19.12
N PHE A 79 -8.16 4.21 18.80
CA PHE A 79 -7.92 3.12 19.77
C PHE A 79 -6.96 3.53 20.90
N SER A 80 -5.87 4.25 20.58
CA SER A 80 -4.94 4.73 21.61
C SER A 80 -5.58 5.74 22.56
N SER A 81 -6.46 6.61 22.05
CA SER A 81 -7.20 7.57 22.86
C SER A 81 -8.21 6.86 23.77
N ALA A 82 -8.94 5.86 23.25
CA ALA A 82 -9.86 5.05 24.06
C ALA A 82 -9.13 4.24 25.16
N LEU A 83 -7.93 3.74 24.89
CA LEU A 83 -7.10 3.08 25.90
C LEU A 83 -6.61 4.07 26.97
N ALA A 84 -6.28 5.31 26.59
CA ALA A 84 -5.80 6.33 27.52
C ALA A 84 -6.90 6.84 28.46
N THR A 85 -8.16 6.85 28.02
CA THR A 85 -9.32 7.21 28.87
C THR A 85 -9.69 6.13 29.88
N GLY A 86 -9.03 4.97 29.85
CA GLY A 86 -9.27 3.83 30.72
C GLY A 86 -10.27 2.84 30.12
N SER A 87 -10.01 1.56 30.31
CA SER A 87 -10.90 0.44 29.97
C SER A 87 -11.80 0.10 31.14
N SER A 88 -13.07 -0.21 30.88
CA SER A 88 -14.05 -0.61 31.90
C SER A 88 -13.78 -2.02 32.45
N ASN A 89 -13.17 -2.90 31.66
CA ASN A 89 -12.78 -4.26 32.04
C ASN A 89 -11.68 -4.80 31.10
N ALA A 90 -11.10 -5.95 31.47
CA ALA A 90 -10.02 -6.61 30.72
C ALA A 90 -10.42 -6.96 29.27
N GLU A 91 -11.68 -7.32 29.04
CA GLU A 91 -12.20 -7.67 27.71
C GLU A 91 -12.27 -6.46 26.78
N THR A 92 -12.77 -5.33 27.28
CA THR A 92 -12.79 -4.05 26.55
C THR A 92 -11.38 -3.57 26.24
N GLU A 93 -10.46 -3.71 27.20
CA GLU A 93 -9.05 -3.41 26.94
C GLU A 93 -8.46 -4.32 25.87
N GLY A 94 -8.73 -5.63 25.95
CA GLY A 94 -8.30 -6.61 24.96
C GLY A 94 -8.79 -6.26 23.56
N TYR A 95 -10.08 -5.95 23.43
CA TYR A 95 -10.71 -5.50 22.18
C TYR A 95 -10.03 -4.23 21.61
N LEU A 96 -9.84 -3.18 22.42
CA LEU A 96 -9.18 -1.96 21.97
C LEU A 96 -7.72 -2.21 21.55
N ARG A 97 -7.04 -3.16 22.20
CA ARG A 97 -5.68 -3.57 21.85
C ARG A 97 -5.62 -4.36 20.54
N LEU A 98 -6.63 -5.18 20.22
CA LEU A 98 -6.76 -5.82 18.91
C LEU A 98 -6.84 -4.76 17.82
N GLY A 99 -7.79 -3.83 17.90
CA GLY A 99 -7.94 -2.75 16.91
C GLY A 99 -6.71 -1.85 16.79
N LEU A 100 -6.02 -1.53 17.89
CA LEU A 100 -4.75 -0.81 17.86
C LEU A 100 -3.64 -1.65 17.20
N GLY A 101 -3.56 -2.94 17.51
CA GLY A 101 -2.58 -3.87 16.93
C GLY A 101 -2.77 -3.99 15.43
N GLU A 102 -4.01 -4.15 14.97
CA GLU A 102 -4.41 -4.17 13.57
C GLU A 102 -4.02 -2.87 12.85
N ALA A 103 -4.38 -1.70 13.42
CA ALA A 103 -4.00 -0.41 12.86
C ALA A 103 -2.48 -0.23 12.74
N LEU A 104 -1.71 -0.72 13.71
CA LEU A 104 -0.25 -0.68 13.67
C LEU A 104 0.34 -1.67 12.66
N LEU A 105 -0.27 -2.84 12.52
CA LEU A 105 0.14 -3.89 11.58
C LEU A 105 0.09 -3.36 10.15
N TRP A 106 -1.04 -2.78 9.76
CA TRP A 106 -1.26 -2.24 8.42
C TRP A 106 -0.44 -0.97 8.12
N GLN A 107 0.07 -0.29 9.15
CA GLN A 107 1.05 0.79 9.01
C GLN A 107 2.50 0.28 8.92
N GLY A 108 2.73 -1.03 8.97
CA GLY A 108 4.06 -1.63 8.97
C GLY A 108 4.79 -1.55 10.31
N SER A 109 4.14 -1.09 11.39
CA SER A 109 4.70 -1.02 12.74
C SER A 109 4.65 -2.38 13.45
N LEU A 110 5.28 -3.40 12.84
CA LEU A 110 5.13 -4.81 13.21
C LEU A 110 5.54 -5.13 14.66
N SER A 111 6.59 -4.48 15.16
CA SER A 111 7.04 -4.67 16.55
C SER A 111 5.98 -4.22 17.55
N ASP A 112 5.37 -3.06 17.31
CA ASP A 112 4.38 -2.50 18.23
C ASP A 112 3.02 -3.19 18.08
N ALA A 113 2.65 -3.61 16.87
CA ALA A 113 1.50 -4.49 16.64
C ALA A 113 1.62 -5.79 17.46
N GLY A 114 2.76 -6.47 17.40
CA GLY A 114 3.02 -7.69 18.18
C GLY A 114 2.87 -7.48 19.69
N LYS A 115 3.36 -6.36 20.23
CA LYS A 115 3.18 -6.01 21.65
C LYS A 115 1.70 -5.84 22.02
N GLN A 116 0.88 -5.29 21.13
CA GLN A 116 -0.56 -5.16 21.41
C GLN A 116 -1.25 -6.52 21.35
N PHE A 117 -0.94 -7.37 20.37
CA PHE A 117 -1.49 -8.71 20.26
C PHE A 117 -1.13 -9.59 21.47
N ASP A 118 0.11 -9.53 21.95
CA ASP A 118 0.54 -10.29 23.14
C ASP A 118 -0.22 -9.84 24.40
N LYS A 119 -0.44 -8.53 24.56
CA LYS A 119 -1.26 -7.99 25.65
C LYS A 119 -2.72 -8.40 25.50
N ALA A 120 -3.30 -8.26 24.30
CA ALA A 120 -4.68 -8.68 24.02
C ALA A 120 -4.86 -10.17 24.32
N LYS A 121 -3.93 -11.03 23.92
CA LYS A 121 -3.93 -12.47 24.23
C LYS A 121 -4.01 -12.77 25.72
N SER A 122 -3.24 -12.04 26.54
CA SER A 122 -3.27 -12.23 27.99
C SER A 122 -4.62 -11.83 28.62
N LEU A 123 -5.27 -10.80 28.06
CA LEU A 123 -6.53 -10.26 28.55
C LEU A 123 -7.75 -11.07 28.08
N LEU A 124 -7.66 -11.63 26.86
CA LEU A 124 -8.77 -12.31 26.19
C LEU A 124 -8.78 -13.83 26.36
N LYS A 125 -7.97 -14.38 27.27
CA LYS A 125 -7.85 -15.84 27.50
C LYS A 125 -9.21 -16.53 27.75
N ASN A 126 -10.13 -15.83 28.40
CA ASN A 126 -11.48 -16.31 28.72
C ASN A 126 -12.57 -15.44 28.08
N ALA A 127 -12.23 -14.65 27.05
CA ALA A 127 -13.21 -13.81 26.36
C ALA A 127 -14.18 -14.67 25.54
N ASP A 128 -15.21 -14.05 24.98
CA ASP A 128 -16.12 -14.73 24.07
C ASP A 128 -15.39 -15.31 22.83
N GLN A 129 -16.04 -16.26 22.16
CA GLN A 129 -15.47 -16.94 20.99
C GLN A 129 -15.19 -15.98 19.83
N LYS A 130 -15.91 -14.85 19.75
CA LYS A 130 -15.76 -13.86 18.67
C LYS A 130 -14.45 -13.10 18.81
N LEU A 131 -14.15 -12.60 20.01
CA LEU A 131 -12.89 -11.91 20.31
C LEU A 131 -11.70 -12.87 20.23
N GLN A 132 -11.86 -14.13 20.65
CA GLN A 132 -10.82 -15.15 20.46
C GLN A 132 -10.55 -15.42 18.98
N ALA A 133 -11.59 -15.52 18.15
CA ALA A 133 -11.43 -15.71 16.72
C ALA A 133 -10.78 -14.49 16.03
N ARG A 134 -11.16 -13.27 16.40
CA ARG A 134 -10.48 -12.04 15.91
C ARG A 134 -9.01 -12.01 16.29
N LEU A 135 -8.66 -12.35 17.54
CA LEU A 135 -7.27 -12.44 17.99
C LEU A 135 -6.46 -13.43 17.13
N LEU A 136 -7.03 -14.59 16.82
CA LEU A 136 -6.39 -15.60 15.98
C LEU A 136 -6.21 -15.13 14.53
N ASP A 137 -7.19 -14.41 13.98
CA ASP A 137 -7.13 -13.79 12.66
C ASP A 137 -6.00 -12.73 12.57
N ASP A 138 -5.94 -11.83 13.54
CA ASP A 138 -4.87 -10.83 13.67
C ASP A 138 -3.48 -11.48 13.80
N TYR A 139 -3.36 -12.55 14.60
CA TYR A 139 -2.13 -13.32 14.70
C TYR A 139 -1.77 -14.03 13.40
N ALA A 140 -2.74 -14.49 12.62
CA ALA A 140 -2.49 -15.11 11.34
C ALA A 140 -1.85 -14.11 10.36
N TYR A 141 -2.38 -12.89 10.26
CA TYR A 141 -1.73 -11.82 9.50
C TYR A 141 -0.34 -11.50 10.06
N TYR A 142 -0.20 -11.39 11.39
CA TYR A 142 1.09 -11.15 12.02
C TYR A 142 2.12 -12.26 11.71
N TYR A 143 1.73 -13.53 11.72
CA TYR A 143 2.60 -14.65 11.36
C TYR A 143 2.98 -14.66 9.89
N GLN A 144 2.07 -14.26 8.98
CA GLN A 144 2.42 -14.04 7.58
C GLN A 144 3.51 -12.98 7.43
N THR A 145 3.45 -11.87 8.20
CA THR A 145 4.52 -10.86 8.17
C THR A 145 5.88 -11.38 8.61
N GLN A 146 5.90 -12.46 9.39
CA GLN A 146 7.12 -13.13 9.85
C GLN A 146 7.57 -14.30 8.95
N GLY A 147 6.82 -14.61 7.89
CA GLY A 147 7.05 -15.77 7.03
C GLY A 147 6.72 -17.12 7.69
N LYS A 148 5.90 -17.13 8.74
CA LYS A 148 5.52 -18.34 9.50
C LYS A 148 4.19 -18.90 8.99
N MET A 149 4.18 -19.43 7.76
CA MET A 149 2.97 -19.89 7.08
C MET A 149 2.21 -20.97 7.87
N ASP A 150 2.91 -21.95 8.43
CA ASP A 150 2.27 -23.04 9.21
C ASP A 150 1.49 -22.50 10.42
N LYS A 151 2.06 -21.51 11.12
CA LYS A 151 1.39 -20.88 12.27
C LYS A 151 0.16 -20.08 11.84
N ALA A 152 0.21 -19.42 10.69
CA ALA A 152 -0.93 -18.68 10.15
C ALA A 152 -2.08 -19.65 9.80
N LEU A 153 -1.76 -20.80 9.20
CA LEU A 153 -2.73 -21.85 8.88
C LEU A 153 -3.36 -22.43 10.15
N ASP A 154 -2.56 -22.73 11.18
CA ASP A 154 -3.06 -23.24 12.46
C ASP A 154 -4.01 -22.22 13.11
N SER A 155 -3.61 -20.95 13.20
CA SER A 155 -4.44 -19.88 13.77
C SER A 155 -5.78 -19.70 13.04
N MET A 156 -5.77 -19.68 11.71
CA MET A 156 -7.02 -19.53 10.94
C MET A 156 -7.90 -20.77 10.97
N THR A 157 -7.32 -21.97 11.08
CA THR A 157 -8.09 -23.21 11.25
C THR A 157 -8.84 -23.19 12.58
N GLU A 158 -8.17 -22.75 13.66
CA GLU A 158 -8.78 -22.58 14.98
C GLU A 158 -9.85 -21.46 14.97
N ALA A 159 -9.56 -20.31 14.35
CA ALA A 159 -10.51 -19.19 14.24
C ALA A 159 -11.81 -19.61 13.53
N LEU A 160 -11.69 -20.31 12.40
CA LEU A 160 -12.85 -20.80 11.66
C LEU A 160 -13.67 -21.79 12.48
N ALA A 161 -13.02 -22.69 13.23
CA ALA A 161 -13.71 -23.65 14.10
C ALA A 161 -14.48 -22.96 15.24
N LEU A 162 -13.93 -21.92 15.85
CA LEU A 162 -14.62 -21.11 16.86
C LEU A 162 -15.86 -20.41 16.28
N GLN A 163 -15.74 -19.85 15.07
CA GLN A 163 -16.84 -19.13 14.43
C GLN A 163 -17.91 -20.07 13.86
N GLN A 164 -17.56 -21.32 13.52
CA GLN A 164 -18.51 -22.29 12.99
C GLN A 164 -19.68 -22.55 13.95
N ALA A 165 -19.43 -22.53 15.27
CA ALA A 165 -20.46 -22.72 16.28
C ALA A 165 -21.52 -21.59 16.30
N ASN A 166 -21.16 -20.38 15.86
CA ASN A 166 -22.03 -19.21 15.84
C ASN A 166 -22.35 -18.71 14.42
N ALA A 167 -22.00 -19.49 13.39
CA ALA A 167 -22.09 -19.07 11.99
C ALA A 167 -23.50 -18.62 11.58
N ALA A 168 -24.55 -19.23 12.14
CA ALA A 168 -25.92 -18.85 11.84
C ALA A 168 -26.30 -17.42 12.31
N ASN A 169 -25.70 -16.94 13.41
CA ASN A 169 -25.97 -15.62 13.97
C ASN A 169 -25.01 -14.55 13.45
N GLU A 170 -23.77 -14.94 13.10
CA GLU A 170 -22.79 -14.04 12.48
C GLU A 170 -22.24 -14.59 11.14
N PRO A 171 -23.08 -14.70 10.09
CA PRO A 171 -22.67 -15.33 8.84
C PRO A 171 -21.48 -14.62 8.15
N ALA A 172 -21.46 -13.29 8.14
CA ALA A 172 -20.40 -12.51 7.50
C ALA A 172 -19.01 -12.75 8.14
N VAL A 173 -18.98 -12.92 9.47
CA VAL A 173 -17.76 -13.16 10.24
C VAL A 173 -17.18 -14.54 9.89
N TYR A 174 -18.03 -15.58 9.90
CA TYR A 174 -17.65 -16.93 9.47
C TYR A 174 -17.11 -16.96 8.03
N VAL A 175 -17.77 -16.28 7.11
CA VAL A 175 -17.36 -16.26 5.70
C VAL A 175 -16.03 -15.54 5.51
N ALA A 176 -15.79 -14.42 6.21
CA ALA A 176 -14.52 -13.72 6.18
C ALA A 176 -13.35 -14.59 6.67
N ALA A 177 -13.52 -15.32 7.78
CA ALA A 177 -12.50 -16.25 8.26
C ALA A 177 -12.25 -17.40 7.28
N ALA A 178 -13.31 -17.94 6.66
CA ALA A 178 -13.18 -18.96 5.63
C ALA A 178 -12.39 -18.44 4.41
N MET A 179 -12.66 -17.22 3.96
CA MET A 179 -11.92 -16.59 2.87
C MET A 179 -10.44 -16.41 3.18
N HIS A 180 -10.09 -15.94 4.38
CA HIS A 180 -8.69 -15.79 4.76
C HIS A 180 -7.98 -17.16 4.80
N LEU A 181 -8.61 -18.20 5.35
CA LEU A 181 -8.06 -19.55 5.33
C LEU A 181 -7.89 -20.10 3.89
N VAL A 182 -8.87 -19.87 3.01
CA VAL A 182 -8.79 -20.24 1.59
C VAL A 182 -7.57 -19.59 0.93
N ASN A 183 -7.33 -18.30 1.20
CA ASN A 183 -6.16 -17.60 0.65
C ASN A 183 -4.84 -18.17 1.17
N LEU A 184 -4.75 -18.49 2.47
CA LEU A 184 -3.57 -19.14 3.05
C LEU A 184 -3.31 -20.52 2.45
N LEU A 185 -4.36 -21.33 2.27
CA LEU A 185 -4.27 -22.66 1.67
C LEU A 185 -3.84 -22.59 0.21
N ASP A 186 -4.37 -21.64 -0.57
CA ASP A 186 -3.97 -21.39 -1.95
C ASP A 186 -2.49 -21.02 -2.05
N ARG A 187 -2.02 -20.09 -1.21
CA ARG A 187 -0.60 -19.70 -1.12
C ARG A 187 0.30 -20.86 -0.69
N ASN A 188 -0.20 -21.78 0.13
CA ASN A 188 0.52 -22.98 0.55
C ASN A 188 0.38 -24.16 -0.43
N GLY A 189 -0.30 -23.97 -1.57
CA GLY A 189 -0.49 -25.01 -2.60
C GLY A 189 -1.51 -26.11 -2.24
N GLN A 190 -2.26 -25.97 -1.14
CA GLN A 190 -3.27 -26.94 -0.71
C GLN A 190 -4.62 -26.69 -1.41
N LEU A 191 -4.61 -26.76 -2.75
CA LEU A 191 -5.71 -26.33 -3.62
C LEU A 191 -7.03 -27.08 -3.36
N ASP A 192 -7.00 -28.39 -3.12
CA ASP A 192 -8.22 -29.19 -2.90
C ASP A 192 -8.91 -28.83 -1.58
N LYS A 193 -8.13 -28.51 -0.53
CA LYS A 193 -8.70 -28.01 0.73
C LYS A 193 -9.26 -26.61 0.56
N ALA A 194 -8.56 -25.75 -0.17
CA ALA A 194 -9.02 -24.39 -0.47
C ALA A 194 -10.34 -24.42 -1.26
N GLU A 195 -10.45 -25.28 -2.28
CA GLU A 195 -11.70 -25.51 -3.04
C GLU A 195 -12.84 -25.95 -2.12
N LYS A 196 -12.61 -26.94 -1.26
CA LYS A 196 -13.64 -27.45 -0.34
C LYS A 196 -14.15 -26.37 0.60
N ILE A 197 -13.26 -25.61 1.25
CA ILE A 197 -13.66 -24.56 2.20
C ILE A 197 -14.34 -23.41 1.45
N GLY A 198 -13.78 -22.98 0.32
CA GLY A 198 -14.34 -21.88 -0.47
C GLY A 198 -15.74 -22.19 -1.03
N THR A 199 -15.96 -23.41 -1.51
CA THR A 199 -17.29 -23.83 -2.01
C THR A 199 -18.32 -23.95 -0.88
N GLN A 200 -17.92 -24.43 0.30
CA GLN A 200 -18.78 -24.45 1.48
C GLN A 200 -19.16 -23.03 1.95
N ALA A 201 -18.18 -22.12 2.00
CA ALA A 201 -18.42 -20.73 2.35
C ALA A 201 -19.32 -20.02 1.33
N LEU A 202 -19.13 -20.27 0.04
CA LEU A 202 -19.96 -19.70 -1.03
C LEU A 202 -21.41 -20.21 -0.97
N ALA A 203 -21.60 -21.52 -0.76
CA ALA A 203 -22.93 -22.08 -0.59
C ALA A 203 -23.65 -21.48 0.63
N PHE A 204 -22.95 -21.38 1.77
CA PHE A 204 -23.48 -20.77 2.97
C PHE A 204 -23.83 -19.28 2.80
N GLN A 205 -22.93 -18.49 2.18
CA GLN A 205 -23.17 -17.08 1.88
C GLN A 205 -24.37 -16.91 0.93
N THR A 206 -24.49 -17.77 -0.07
CA THR A 206 -25.59 -17.75 -1.04
C THR A 206 -26.92 -18.10 -0.39
N GLU A 207 -26.94 -19.09 0.51
CA GLU A 207 -28.15 -19.45 1.27
C GLU A 207 -28.63 -18.30 2.16
N LYS A 208 -27.70 -17.59 2.82
CA LYS A 208 -28.04 -16.54 3.80
C LYS A 208 -28.38 -15.19 3.16
N TYR A 209 -27.66 -14.79 2.12
CA TYR A 209 -27.75 -13.43 1.56
C TYR A 209 -27.96 -13.39 0.05
N GLY A 210 -28.07 -14.54 -0.61
CA GLY A 210 -28.16 -14.64 -2.06
C GLY A 210 -26.80 -14.55 -2.75
N ALA A 211 -26.81 -14.88 -4.05
CA ALA A 211 -25.60 -14.92 -4.87
C ALA A 211 -25.09 -13.52 -5.26
N ASP A 212 -25.93 -12.48 -5.17
CA ASP A 212 -25.61 -11.10 -5.61
C ASP A 212 -24.90 -10.25 -4.55
N SER A 213 -24.24 -10.87 -3.57
CA SER A 213 -23.48 -10.16 -2.54
C SER A 213 -21.99 -10.01 -2.92
N LEU A 214 -21.35 -8.91 -2.50
CA LEU A 214 -19.93 -8.69 -2.76
C LEU A 214 -19.03 -9.76 -2.12
N MET A 215 -19.43 -10.26 -0.95
CA MET A 215 -18.78 -11.41 -0.32
C MET A 215 -18.83 -12.66 -1.21
N ALA A 216 -19.98 -12.96 -1.84
CA ALA A 216 -20.09 -14.06 -2.80
C ALA A 216 -19.24 -13.82 -4.05
N ALA A 217 -19.13 -12.58 -4.53
CA ALA A 217 -18.24 -12.22 -5.63
C ALA A 217 -16.76 -12.47 -5.29
N ASN A 218 -16.32 -12.04 -4.10
CA ASN A 218 -14.94 -12.25 -3.65
C ASN A 218 -14.60 -13.73 -3.44
N LEU A 219 -15.54 -14.55 -2.96
CA LEU A 219 -15.39 -16.01 -2.90
C LEU A 219 -15.28 -16.63 -4.30
N ASN A 220 -16.10 -16.17 -5.24
CA ASN A 220 -16.02 -16.62 -6.63
C ASN A 220 -14.65 -16.28 -7.25
N ASP A 221 -14.09 -15.10 -7.01
CA ASP A 221 -12.73 -14.77 -7.48
C ASP A 221 -11.68 -15.74 -6.92
N GLN A 222 -11.70 -16.00 -5.61
CA GLN A 222 -10.77 -16.94 -4.97
C GLN A 222 -10.91 -18.36 -5.56
N LEU A 223 -12.14 -18.85 -5.71
CA LEU A 223 -12.41 -20.14 -6.34
C LEU A 223 -11.99 -20.17 -7.82
N GLY A 224 -12.18 -19.07 -8.55
CA GLY A 224 -11.75 -18.93 -9.92
C GLY A 224 -10.23 -19.12 -10.08
N VAL A 225 -9.44 -18.55 -9.16
CA VAL A 225 -7.99 -18.74 -9.10
C VAL A 225 -7.63 -20.20 -8.80
N ILE A 226 -8.28 -20.80 -7.81
CA ILE A 226 -8.04 -22.19 -7.40
C ILE A 226 -8.34 -23.14 -8.57
N TYR A 227 -9.50 -22.99 -9.22
CA TYR A 227 -9.86 -23.79 -10.39
C TYR A 227 -8.87 -23.61 -11.54
N ARG A 228 -8.36 -22.40 -11.78
CA ARG A 228 -7.33 -22.15 -12.78
C ARG A 228 -6.06 -22.93 -12.47
N LYS A 229 -5.56 -22.87 -11.23
CA LYS A 229 -4.36 -23.59 -10.78
C LYS A 229 -4.53 -25.12 -10.86
N GLN A 230 -5.76 -25.61 -10.73
CA GLN A 230 -6.11 -27.02 -10.94
C GLN A 230 -6.36 -27.41 -12.42
N GLY A 231 -6.28 -26.47 -13.37
CA GLY A 231 -6.54 -26.73 -14.80
C GLY A 231 -8.02 -26.77 -15.20
N LYS A 232 -8.94 -26.44 -14.28
CA LYS A 232 -10.39 -26.42 -14.49
C LYS A 232 -10.86 -25.10 -15.13
N GLN A 233 -10.50 -24.88 -16.39
CA GLN A 233 -10.69 -23.58 -17.09
C GLN A 233 -12.15 -23.11 -17.14
N GLU A 234 -13.10 -23.98 -17.49
CA GLU A 234 -14.53 -23.61 -17.59
C GLU A 234 -15.18 -23.27 -16.24
N GLN A 235 -14.71 -23.87 -15.14
CA GLN A 235 -15.18 -23.51 -13.80
C GLN A 235 -14.57 -22.17 -13.36
N SER A 236 -13.28 -21.97 -13.64
CA SER A 236 -12.58 -20.72 -13.39
C SER A 236 -13.25 -19.53 -14.10
N LYS A 237 -13.54 -19.67 -15.40
CA LYS A 237 -14.19 -18.63 -16.19
C LYS A 237 -15.56 -18.25 -15.63
N ARG A 238 -16.41 -19.23 -15.31
CA ARG A 238 -17.74 -18.98 -14.72
C ARG A 238 -17.66 -18.24 -13.38
N CYS A 239 -16.70 -18.60 -12.55
CA CYS A 239 -16.47 -17.91 -11.28
C CYS A 239 -16.10 -16.43 -11.50
N PHE A 240 -15.15 -16.14 -12.40
CA PHE A 240 -14.76 -14.76 -12.70
C PHE A 240 -15.90 -13.94 -13.33
N GLU A 241 -16.68 -14.55 -14.24
CA GLU A 241 -17.85 -13.89 -14.85
C GLU A 241 -18.92 -13.54 -13.80
N SER A 242 -19.23 -14.49 -12.90
CA SER A 242 -20.19 -14.26 -11.80
C SER A 242 -19.72 -13.17 -10.85
N SER A 243 -18.46 -13.20 -10.43
CA SER A 243 -17.88 -12.16 -9.59
C SER A 243 -17.91 -10.78 -10.25
N LEU A 244 -17.48 -10.70 -11.50
CA LEU A 244 -17.48 -9.45 -12.26
C LEU A 244 -18.90 -8.89 -12.39
N GLN A 245 -19.89 -9.72 -12.72
CA GLN A 245 -21.29 -9.29 -12.85
C GLN A 245 -21.79 -8.65 -11.55
N VAL A 246 -21.58 -9.31 -10.41
CA VAL A 246 -21.99 -8.77 -9.12
C VAL A 246 -21.26 -7.44 -8.84
N LYS A 247 -19.94 -7.38 -9.01
CA LYS A 247 -19.15 -6.15 -8.77
C LYS A 247 -19.57 -4.98 -9.68
N LEU A 248 -19.95 -5.25 -10.93
CA LEU A 248 -20.47 -4.25 -11.86
C LEU A 248 -21.85 -3.72 -11.43
N ASN A 249 -22.74 -4.58 -10.92
CA ASN A 249 -24.08 -4.18 -10.44
C ASN A 249 -24.03 -3.12 -9.32
N TYR A 250 -22.96 -3.13 -8.50
CA TYR A 250 -22.78 -2.11 -7.45
C TYR A 250 -22.43 -0.72 -8.01
N ASN A 251 -22.01 -0.64 -9.29
CA ASN A 251 -21.63 0.59 -9.98
C ASN A 251 -20.59 1.43 -9.19
N ALA A 252 -19.64 0.75 -8.54
CA ALA A 252 -18.78 1.36 -7.53
C ALA A 252 -17.77 2.36 -8.10
N VAL A 253 -17.30 2.17 -9.34
CA VAL A 253 -16.27 3.06 -9.91
C VAL A 253 -16.86 4.45 -10.27
N SER A 254 -18.16 4.53 -10.60
CA SER A 254 -18.80 5.78 -11.03
C SER A 254 -19.60 6.51 -9.93
N LYS A 255 -19.80 5.88 -8.75
CA LYS A 255 -20.44 6.50 -7.59
C LYS A 255 -19.43 7.32 -6.78
N GLN A 256 -19.86 8.39 -6.10
CA GLN A 256 -19.00 9.19 -5.21
C GLN A 256 -18.98 8.59 -3.80
N TYR A 257 -17.79 8.32 -3.26
CA TYR A 257 -17.46 7.76 -1.92
C TYR A 257 -18.65 7.28 -1.07
N ALA A 258 -18.92 5.97 -1.06
CA ALA A 258 -19.76 5.31 -0.08
C ALA A 258 -18.81 4.58 0.87
N PRO A 259 -18.85 4.82 2.18
CA PRO A 259 -18.12 4.01 3.13
C PRO A 259 -18.78 2.62 3.16
N GLN A 260 -18.31 1.72 2.31
CA GLN A 260 -18.56 0.30 2.50
C GLN A 260 -17.56 -0.21 3.53
N PRO A 261 -17.96 -1.12 4.43
CA PRO A 261 -17.01 -1.86 5.25
C PRO A 261 -15.92 -2.47 4.37
N TYR A 262 -14.68 -2.60 4.85
CA TYR A 262 -13.57 -3.09 4.02
C TYR A 262 -13.85 -4.46 3.37
N TRP A 263 -14.62 -5.32 4.03
CA TRP A 263 -15.04 -6.63 3.53
C TRP A 263 -16.12 -6.57 2.44
N ASP A 264 -16.86 -5.46 2.37
CA ASP A 264 -17.84 -5.12 1.33
C ASP A 264 -17.28 -4.07 0.35
N LYS A 265 -15.98 -3.76 0.40
CA LYS A 265 -15.36 -2.88 -0.58
C LYS A 265 -15.31 -3.60 -1.92
N VAL A 266 -15.80 -2.95 -2.97
CA VAL A 266 -15.71 -3.50 -4.33
C VAL A 266 -14.24 -3.50 -4.77
N GLN A 267 -13.66 -4.70 -4.81
CA GLN A 267 -12.28 -4.91 -5.23
C GLN A 267 -12.25 -5.58 -6.61
N PHE A 268 -11.60 -4.96 -7.58
CA PHE A 268 -11.28 -5.55 -8.87
C PHE A 268 -9.83 -6.02 -8.85
N ARG A 269 -9.65 -7.33 -8.65
CA ARG A 269 -8.31 -7.94 -8.65
C ARG A 269 -7.90 -8.31 -10.08
N PHE A 270 -6.67 -8.00 -10.44
CA PHE A 270 -6.04 -8.56 -11.63
C PHE A 270 -5.84 -10.06 -11.42
N LEU A 271 -6.58 -10.87 -12.16
CA LEU A 271 -6.50 -12.32 -12.10
C LEU A 271 -6.13 -12.82 -13.50
N ASP A 272 -4.92 -13.35 -13.63
CA ASP A 272 -4.38 -13.81 -14.92
C ASP A 272 -5.35 -14.77 -15.65
N GLY A 273 -5.68 -14.48 -16.90
CA GLY A 273 -6.67 -15.25 -17.67
C GLY A 273 -8.14 -14.99 -17.31
N SER A 274 -8.47 -14.09 -16.38
CA SER A 274 -9.83 -13.57 -16.23
C SER A 274 -10.24 -12.80 -17.49
N PRO A 275 -11.50 -12.89 -17.99
CA PRO A 275 -11.92 -12.27 -19.25
C PRO A 275 -11.70 -10.75 -19.35
N ASN A 276 -11.63 -10.05 -18.22
CA ASN A 276 -11.47 -8.60 -18.13
C ASN A 276 -10.06 -8.17 -17.68
N CYS A 277 -9.13 -9.12 -17.58
CA CYS A 277 -7.74 -8.92 -17.20
C CYS A 277 -6.83 -9.32 -18.35
N LEU A 278 -5.84 -8.50 -18.67
CA LEU A 278 -4.94 -8.72 -19.80
C LEU A 278 -3.54 -8.19 -19.51
N ARG A 279 -2.52 -8.93 -19.94
CA ARG A 279 -1.12 -8.47 -19.89
C ARG A 279 -0.72 -7.89 -21.24
N LYS A 280 0.04 -6.79 -21.22
CA LYS A 280 0.59 -6.17 -22.43
C LYS A 280 2.00 -5.68 -22.18
N PHE A 281 2.90 -5.87 -23.13
CA PHE A 281 4.23 -5.25 -23.08
C PHE A 281 4.19 -3.86 -23.70
N ILE A 282 4.60 -2.84 -22.95
CA ILE A 282 4.77 -1.45 -23.41
C ILE A 282 6.15 -0.99 -22.97
N ASP A 283 6.99 -0.57 -23.92
CA ASP A 283 8.35 -0.06 -23.67
C ASP A 283 9.21 -1.00 -22.81
N GLY A 284 9.09 -2.31 -23.03
CA GLY A 284 9.83 -3.35 -22.29
C GLY A 284 9.28 -3.65 -20.89
N ASN A 285 8.27 -2.93 -20.41
CA ASN A 285 7.57 -3.24 -19.17
C ASN A 285 6.30 -4.03 -19.45
N GLU A 286 6.09 -5.10 -18.68
CA GLU A 286 4.84 -5.84 -18.68
C GLU A 286 3.81 -5.08 -17.83
N LEU A 287 2.75 -4.63 -18.50
CA LEU A 287 1.62 -3.93 -17.94
C LEU A 287 0.49 -4.94 -17.69
N GLU A 288 0.12 -5.09 -16.42
CA GLU A 288 -1.08 -5.83 -16.02
C GLU A 288 -2.27 -4.86 -16.07
N ILE A 289 -3.30 -5.21 -16.83
CA ILE A 289 -4.44 -4.34 -17.12
C ILE A 289 -5.72 -5.02 -16.65
N THR A 290 -6.54 -4.28 -15.91
CA THR A 290 -7.88 -4.69 -15.51
C THR A 290 -8.89 -3.64 -15.99
N THR A 291 -9.96 -4.10 -16.64
CA THR A 291 -11.07 -3.26 -17.07
C THR A 291 -12.33 -3.60 -16.29
N ALA A 292 -12.97 -2.58 -15.72
CA ALA A 292 -14.22 -2.73 -14.99
C ALA A 292 -15.06 -1.45 -15.10
N ASN A 293 -16.36 -1.62 -15.39
CA ASN A 293 -17.35 -0.54 -15.40
C ASN A 293 -16.93 0.69 -16.24
N GLY A 294 -16.38 0.46 -17.44
CA GLY A 294 -15.88 1.54 -18.30
C GLY A 294 -14.59 2.21 -17.81
N VAL A 295 -13.89 1.65 -16.83
CA VAL A 295 -12.59 2.14 -16.36
C VAL A 295 -11.54 1.07 -16.59
N THR A 296 -10.45 1.47 -17.22
CA THR A 296 -9.29 0.60 -17.45
C THR A 296 -8.12 1.10 -16.63
N VAL A 297 -7.61 0.26 -15.74
CA VAL A 297 -6.43 0.53 -14.91
C VAL A 297 -5.33 -0.44 -15.30
N GLY A 298 -4.15 0.08 -15.60
CA GLY A 298 -2.95 -0.68 -15.87
C GLY A 298 -1.85 -0.33 -14.87
N ALA A 299 -1.15 -1.34 -14.37
CA ALA A 299 0.00 -1.19 -13.50
C ALA A 299 1.18 -2.04 -13.97
N ALA A 300 2.38 -1.47 -13.97
CA ALA A 300 3.61 -2.14 -14.38
C ALA A 300 4.75 -1.81 -13.42
N ILE A 301 5.58 -2.80 -13.10
CA ILE A 301 6.83 -2.57 -12.39
C ILE A 301 7.86 -1.96 -13.34
N ALA A 302 8.28 -0.73 -13.05
CA ALA A 302 9.45 -0.11 -13.65
C ALA A 302 10.61 -0.23 -12.64
N ALA A 303 11.40 -1.30 -12.73
CA ALA A 303 12.48 -1.53 -11.79
C ALA A 303 13.61 -0.51 -11.98
N ASN A 304 13.56 0.61 -11.25
CA ASN A 304 14.54 1.69 -11.35
C ASN A 304 15.08 2.08 -9.98
N SER A 305 16.25 1.52 -9.62
CA SER A 305 17.12 2.14 -8.60
C SER A 305 18.18 2.96 -9.32
N THR A 306 18.42 4.20 -8.89
CA THR A 306 19.51 4.99 -9.44
C THR A 306 20.73 4.92 -8.54
N THR A 307 21.89 5.34 -9.03
CA THR A 307 23.07 5.49 -8.16
C THR A 307 22.93 6.59 -7.10
N PHE A 308 21.82 7.34 -7.12
CA PHE A 308 21.56 8.49 -6.25
C PHE A 308 20.52 8.20 -5.17
N ALA A 309 19.50 7.40 -5.49
CA ALA A 309 18.43 7.01 -4.57
C ALA A 309 17.92 5.61 -4.90
N LYS A 310 17.61 4.84 -3.86
CA LYS A 310 16.97 3.54 -4.01
C LYS A 310 15.47 3.70 -3.76
N TYR A 311 14.67 3.30 -4.73
CA TYR A 311 13.21 3.32 -4.67
C TYR A 311 12.66 2.28 -5.65
N ALA A 312 11.37 2.00 -5.55
CA ALA A 312 10.60 1.29 -6.55
C ALA A 312 9.74 2.29 -7.33
N GLN A 313 9.60 2.06 -8.63
CA GLN A 313 8.73 2.86 -9.49
C GLN A 313 7.68 1.92 -10.09
N LEU A 314 6.41 2.28 -9.96
CA LEU A 314 5.33 1.59 -10.68
C LEU A 314 4.70 2.59 -11.65
N ASN A 315 4.63 2.18 -12.91
CA ASN A 315 3.99 2.94 -13.97
C ASN A 315 2.50 2.60 -13.96
N ILE A 316 1.67 3.63 -13.83
CA ILE A 316 0.22 3.51 -13.74
C ILE A 316 -0.39 4.21 -14.94
N LYS A 317 -1.35 3.56 -15.58
CA LYS A 317 -2.16 4.11 -16.66
C LYS A 317 -3.62 3.93 -16.34
N ILE A 318 -4.40 5.00 -16.40
CA ILE A 318 -5.83 4.95 -16.12
C ILE A 318 -6.58 5.63 -17.24
N ARG A 319 -7.58 4.94 -17.78
CA ARG A 319 -8.50 5.46 -18.79
C ARG A 319 -9.92 5.41 -18.24
N ASN A 320 -10.59 6.56 -18.28
CA ASN A 320 -12.00 6.69 -17.91
C ASN A 320 -12.87 6.73 -19.18
N ASP A 321 -13.50 5.61 -19.53
CA ASP A 321 -14.50 5.52 -20.61
C ASP A 321 -15.94 5.65 -20.10
N THR A 322 -16.13 6.06 -18.84
CA THR A 322 -17.47 6.33 -18.28
C THR A 322 -17.97 7.71 -18.70
N ASP A 323 -19.24 7.99 -18.41
CA ASP A 323 -19.89 9.28 -18.63
C ASP A 323 -19.66 10.28 -17.50
N LYS A 324 -18.95 9.89 -16.42
CA LYS A 324 -18.78 10.70 -15.20
C LYS A 324 -17.30 10.91 -14.85
N PRO A 325 -16.96 12.04 -14.18
CA PRO A 325 -15.63 12.23 -13.64
C PRO A 325 -15.36 11.28 -12.46
N ILE A 326 -14.12 10.80 -12.35
CA ILE A 326 -13.70 9.82 -11.34
C ILE A 326 -12.52 10.37 -10.55
N GLN A 327 -12.51 10.14 -9.23
CA GLN A 327 -11.40 10.54 -8.38
C GLN A 327 -10.29 9.49 -8.41
N PHE A 328 -9.05 9.93 -8.58
CA PHE A 328 -7.85 9.11 -8.47
C PHE A 328 -7.06 9.50 -7.22
N LEU A 329 -6.59 8.49 -6.46
CA LEU A 329 -5.90 8.65 -5.18
C LEU A 329 -6.73 9.41 -4.13
N GLY A 330 -8.04 9.16 -4.08
CA GLY A 330 -8.89 9.62 -2.97
C GLY A 330 -8.52 8.96 -1.63
N GLN A 331 -7.89 7.80 -1.69
CA GLN A 331 -7.25 7.09 -0.57
C GLN A 331 -5.79 6.82 -0.94
N PRO A 332 -4.89 6.75 0.07
CA PRO A 332 -3.50 6.41 -0.16
C PRO A 332 -3.41 5.01 -0.78
N PRO A 333 -2.65 4.84 -1.87
CA PRO A 333 -2.40 3.54 -2.47
C PRO A 333 -1.48 2.74 -1.54
N GLN A 334 -1.61 1.42 -1.57
CA GLN A 334 -0.79 0.53 -0.76
C GLN A 334 0.06 -0.36 -1.66
N LEU A 335 1.33 -0.51 -1.32
CA LEU A 335 2.21 -1.46 -1.98
C LEU A 335 2.79 -2.38 -0.91
N VAL A 336 2.59 -3.67 -1.08
CA VAL A 336 2.97 -4.68 -0.10
C VAL A 336 3.92 -5.67 -0.75
N THR A 337 5.16 -5.77 -0.26
CA THR A 337 6.07 -6.85 -0.68
C THR A 337 5.76 -8.11 0.12
N LEU A 338 5.72 -9.28 -0.51
CA LEU A 338 5.29 -10.52 0.15
C LEU A 338 6.42 -11.45 0.57
N THR A 339 7.65 -11.27 0.07
CA THR A 339 8.77 -12.19 0.31
C THR A 339 10.09 -11.45 0.57
N PRO A 340 10.90 -11.86 1.58
CA PRO A 340 10.69 -12.97 2.51
C PRO A 340 9.77 -12.63 3.70
N LYS A 341 9.40 -11.36 3.87
CA LYS A 341 8.49 -10.86 4.91
C LYS A 341 7.52 -9.87 4.28
N ILE A 342 6.33 -9.75 4.86
CA ILE A 342 5.41 -8.69 4.46
C ILE A 342 6.03 -7.34 4.83
N TYR A 343 6.19 -6.47 3.85
CA TYR A 343 6.63 -5.09 4.05
C TYR A 343 5.66 -4.14 3.36
N PHE A 344 5.08 -3.24 4.14
CA PHE A 344 4.22 -2.18 3.65
C PHE A 344 5.10 -1.01 3.22
N ALA A 345 5.19 -0.79 1.91
CA ALA A 345 6.01 0.25 1.35
C ALA A 345 5.36 1.63 1.53
N HIS A 346 6.15 2.59 1.98
CA HIS A 346 5.74 3.97 2.08
C HIS A 346 5.80 4.63 0.70
N LEU A 347 4.69 5.27 0.31
CA LEU A 347 4.64 6.14 -0.85
C LEU A 347 5.54 7.36 -0.62
N LEU A 348 6.46 7.60 -1.54
CA LEU A 348 7.39 8.72 -1.48
C LEU A 348 6.78 9.96 -2.12
N ASP A 349 6.93 11.11 -1.45
CA ASP A 349 6.64 12.40 -2.06
C ASP A 349 7.63 12.68 -3.21
N PRO A 350 7.15 12.87 -4.46
CA PRO A 350 8.02 13.08 -5.62
C PRO A 350 8.93 14.29 -5.47
N THR A 351 8.47 15.36 -4.81
CA THR A 351 9.23 16.59 -4.63
C THR A 351 10.45 16.34 -3.75
N THR A 352 10.23 15.71 -2.60
CA THR A 352 11.26 15.35 -1.62
C THR A 352 12.24 14.32 -2.20
N LEU A 353 11.74 13.33 -2.95
CA LEU A 353 12.58 12.34 -3.63
C LEU A 353 13.50 12.99 -4.66
N ALA A 354 12.97 13.87 -5.51
CA ALA A 354 13.74 14.59 -6.53
C ALA A 354 14.84 15.48 -5.91
N GLN A 355 14.53 16.20 -4.83
CA GLN A 355 15.52 16.97 -4.08
C GLN A 355 16.63 16.09 -3.49
N THR A 356 16.27 14.90 -3.00
CA THR A 356 17.23 13.93 -2.46
C THR A 356 18.19 13.41 -3.54
N VAL A 357 17.67 13.14 -4.74
CA VAL A 357 18.47 12.73 -5.90
C VAL A 357 19.45 13.83 -6.31
N GLU A 358 18.99 15.08 -6.43
CA GLU A 358 19.85 16.23 -6.77
C GLU A 358 20.94 16.47 -5.72
N LYS A 359 20.58 16.44 -4.43
CA LYS A 359 21.53 16.61 -3.32
C LYS A 359 22.60 15.51 -3.34
N SER A 360 22.19 14.27 -3.58
CA SER A 360 23.11 13.12 -3.64
C SER A 360 24.03 13.20 -4.87
N GLY A 361 23.49 13.58 -6.03
CA GLY A 361 24.26 13.83 -7.24
C GLY A 361 25.31 14.93 -7.06
N ASN A 362 24.90 16.08 -6.52
CA ASN A 362 25.80 17.20 -6.23
C ASN A 362 26.90 16.84 -5.23
N LYS A 363 26.57 16.07 -4.18
CA LYS A 363 27.56 15.58 -3.22
C LYS A 363 28.58 14.66 -3.90
N LYS A 364 28.13 13.75 -4.76
CA LYS A 364 29.01 12.83 -5.51
C LYS A 364 29.89 13.59 -6.50
N ALA A 365 29.34 14.55 -7.24
CA ALA A 365 30.09 15.42 -8.15
C ALA A 365 31.16 16.23 -7.40
N LYS A 366 30.82 16.80 -6.23
CA LYS A 366 31.79 17.52 -5.38
C LYS A 366 32.98 16.65 -4.98
N TRP A 367 32.73 15.40 -4.58
CA TRP A 367 33.80 14.46 -4.25
C TRP A 367 34.66 14.09 -5.46
N ILE A 368 34.07 13.93 -6.64
CA ILE A 368 34.83 13.66 -7.88
C ILE A 368 35.74 14.85 -8.21
N ARG A 369 35.26 16.08 -8.07
CA ARG A 369 36.09 17.29 -8.26
C ARG A 369 37.23 17.35 -7.25
N PHE A 370 36.92 17.17 -5.97
CA PHE A 370 37.91 17.21 -4.88
C PHE A 370 39.07 16.23 -5.07
N TRP A 371 38.78 14.98 -5.44
CA TRP A 371 39.81 13.98 -5.72
C TRP A 371 40.50 14.21 -7.07
N GLY A 372 39.79 14.79 -8.04
CA GLY A 372 40.32 15.14 -9.36
C GLY A 372 41.32 16.29 -9.32
N GLU A 373 41.05 17.34 -8.56
CA GLU A 373 41.89 18.56 -8.44
C GLU A 373 43.32 18.23 -7.97
N ASN A 374 43.48 17.21 -7.13
CA ASN A 374 44.78 16.76 -6.62
C ASN A 374 45.38 15.60 -7.42
N ALA A 375 44.88 15.31 -8.63
CA ALA A 375 45.44 14.27 -9.47
C ALA A 375 46.88 14.62 -9.86
N THR A 376 47.80 13.73 -9.55
CA THR A 376 49.22 13.84 -9.88
C THR A 376 49.65 12.66 -10.73
N GLN A 377 50.64 12.87 -11.59
CA GLN A 377 51.31 11.83 -12.35
C GLN A 377 52.81 11.92 -12.13
N THR A 378 53.47 10.77 -12.20
CA THR A 378 54.92 10.69 -12.05
C THR A 378 55.61 11.10 -13.35
N MET A 379 56.42 12.15 -13.29
CA MET A 379 57.32 12.58 -14.36
C MET A 379 58.72 12.05 -14.08
N THR A 380 59.25 11.28 -15.01
CA THR A 380 60.63 10.76 -14.97
C THR A 380 61.50 11.64 -15.85
N SER A 381 62.44 12.36 -15.23
CA SER A 381 63.44 13.19 -15.90
C SER A 381 64.74 12.40 -16.00
N THR A 382 65.21 12.18 -17.22
CA THR A 382 66.44 11.41 -17.48
C THR A 382 67.52 12.33 -18.03
N MET A 383 68.62 12.47 -17.30
CA MET A 383 69.81 13.20 -17.73
C MET A 383 70.83 12.23 -18.33
N ILE A 384 71.41 12.58 -19.48
CA ILE A 384 72.42 11.77 -20.18
C ILE A 384 73.74 12.55 -20.20
N GLY A 385 74.77 12.03 -19.51
CA GLY A 385 76.12 12.64 -19.45
C GLY A 385 76.44 13.41 -18.15
N ASN A 386 77.64 14.02 -18.09
CA ASN A 386 78.14 14.72 -16.89
C ASN A 386 77.55 16.14 -16.79
N GLY A 387 76.78 16.42 -15.74
CA GLY A 387 75.96 17.63 -15.60
C GLY A 387 76.79 18.92 -15.43
N GLY A 388 76.57 19.90 -16.31
CA GLY A 388 77.18 21.24 -16.29
C GLY A 388 76.53 22.17 -17.33
N MET A 389 76.95 23.44 -17.40
CA MET A 389 76.35 24.55 -18.18
C MET A 389 76.24 24.32 -19.71
N TRP A 390 76.79 23.21 -20.21
CA TRP A 390 76.79 22.78 -21.62
C TRP A 390 76.16 21.39 -21.85
N GLY A 391 75.46 20.85 -20.83
CA GLY A 391 74.85 19.51 -20.87
C GLY A 391 73.57 19.43 -21.71
N TYR A 392 73.25 18.22 -22.18
CA TYR A 392 72.03 17.95 -22.93
C TYR A 392 70.76 18.24 -22.11
N GLN A 393 69.71 18.70 -22.79
CA GLN A 393 68.40 18.87 -22.18
C GLN A 393 67.88 17.52 -21.63
N PRO A 394 67.31 17.49 -20.41
CA PRO A 394 66.75 16.27 -19.85
C PRO A 394 65.57 15.76 -20.69
N ILE A 395 65.48 14.43 -20.83
CA ILE A 395 64.37 13.78 -21.52
C ILE A 395 63.29 13.48 -20.48
N TYR A 396 62.06 13.95 -20.73
CA TYR A 396 60.92 13.74 -19.86
C TYR A 396 60.05 12.59 -20.36
N SER A 397 59.58 11.76 -19.43
CA SER A 397 58.60 10.72 -19.67
C SER A 397 57.56 10.73 -18.55
N TYR A 398 56.30 10.47 -18.90
CA TYR A 398 55.17 10.49 -17.96
C TYR A 398 54.71 9.07 -17.63
N GLY A 399 54.21 8.86 -16.41
CA GLY A 399 53.73 7.54 -15.94
C GLY A 399 54.83 6.61 -15.42
N GLY A 400 56.00 7.14 -15.05
CA GLY A 400 57.09 6.37 -14.44
C GLY A 400 57.91 5.50 -15.41
N ALA A 401 57.57 5.50 -16.71
CA ALA A 401 58.34 4.77 -17.72
C ALA A 401 59.67 5.49 -18.00
N MET A 402 60.78 4.75 -18.00
CA MET A 402 62.05 5.29 -18.51
C MET A 402 61.94 5.52 -20.03
N PRO A 403 62.38 6.67 -20.55
CA PRO A 403 62.39 6.90 -21.99
C PRO A 403 63.31 5.89 -22.70
N TYR A 404 62.87 5.37 -23.86
CA TYR A 404 63.70 4.52 -24.70
C TYR A 404 64.85 5.34 -25.30
N ILE A 405 66.08 5.03 -24.90
CA ILE A 405 67.28 5.75 -25.34
C ILE A 405 68.29 4.75 -25.92
N SER A 406 68.73 4.98 -27.16
CA SER A 406 69.63 4.10 -27.94
C SER A 406 71.13 4.36 -27.70
N ARG A 407 71.53 4.98 -26.57
CA ARG A 407 72.88 5.53 -26.40
C ARG A 407 73.55 5.05 -25.10
N ASN A 408 74.81 4.61 -25.19
CA ASN A 408 75.62 4.20 -24.05
C ASN A 408 76.29 5.42 -23.37
N GLY A 409 75.97 5.66 -22.10
CA GLY A 409 76.58 6.69 -21.23
C GLY A 409 76.00 6.65 -19.82
N ASN A 410 76.64 7.32 -18.84
CA ASN A 410 76.11 7.43 -17.48
C ASN A 410 74.81 8.24 -17.48
N MET A 411 73.74 7.65 -16.97
CA MET A 411 72.40 8.23 -16.91
C MET A 411 72.01 8.44 -15.45
N THR A 412 71.43 9.61 -15.16
CA THR A 412 70.83 9.90 -13.85
C THR A 412 69.35 10.17 -14.06
N THR A 413 68.49 9.38 -13.42
CA THR A 413 67.03 9.54 -13.46
C THR A 413 66.52 10.15 -12.17
N MET A 414 65.58 11.09 -12.27
CA MET A 414 64.85 11.65 -11.14
C MET A 414 63.35 11.53 -11.38
N MET A 415 62.60 11.12 -10.37
CA MET A 415 61.14 11.07 -10.41
C MET A 415 60.55 12.22 -9.60
N THR A 416 59.61 12.96 -10.19
CA THR A 416 58.85 14.01 -9.49
C THR A 416 57.35 13.83 -9.74
N GLN A 417 56.52 14.24 -8.79
CA GLN A 417 55.07 14.29 -8.99
C GLN A 417 54.70 15.64 -9.59
N VAL A 418 53.99 15.62 -10.71
CA VAL A 418 53.48 16.82 -11.38
C VAL A 418 51.95 16.72 -11.52
N PRO A 419 51.22 17.84 -11.57
CA PRO A 419 49.78 17.81 -11.80
C PRO A 419 49.43 17.04 -13.09
N ASP A 420 48.45 16.14 -13.00
CA ASP A 420 47.87 15.48 -14.16
C ASP A 420 46.64 16.26 -14.64
N TYR A 421 46.87 17.24 -15.50
CA TYR A 421 45.81 18.06 -16.10
C TYR A 421 44.79 17.22 -16.90
N ALA A 422 45.21 16.07 -17.48
CA ALA A 422 44.31 15.20 -18.22
C ALA A 422 43.41 14.39 -17.27
N ALA A 423 43.91 13.93 -16.13
CA ALA A 423 43.08 13.34 -15.08
C ALA A 423 42.15 14.37 -14.43
N GLN A 424 42.63 15.60 -14.18
CA GLN A 424 41.81 16.72 -13.69
C GLN A 424 40.64 17.01 -14.65
N ALA A 425 40.91 17.16 -15.95
CA ALA A 425 39.88 17.39 -16.96
C ALA A 425 38.85 16.24 -17.03
N ARG A 426 39.31 14.99 -17.01
CA ARG A 426 38.43 13.81 -16.96
C ARG A 426 37.56 13.78 -15.71
N ALA A 427 38.11 14.16 -14.55
CA ALA A 427 37.35 14.23 -13.30
C ALA A 427 36.28 15.34 -13.34
N LEU A 428 36.62 16.52 -13.88
CA LEU A 428 35.67 17.62 -14.06
C LEU A 428 34.52 17.22 -14.98
N GLN A 429 34.82 16.58 -16.12
CA GLN A 429 33.80 16.06 -17.04
C GLN A 429 32.90 15.03 -16.34
N LYS A 430 33.50 14.03 -15.66
CA LYS A 430 32.74 13.03 -14.91
C LYS A 430 31.87 13.64 -13.81
N ALA A 431 32.33 14.70 -13.16
CA ALA A 431 31.53 15.42 -12.17
C ALA A 431 30.36 16.18 -12.82
N ALA A 432 30.55 16.79 -13.98
CA ALA A 432 29.49 17.42 -14.76
C ALA A 432 28.43 16.39 -15.19
N ASP A 433 28.85 15.26 -15.77
CA ASP A 433 27.96 14.17 -16.18
C ASP A 433 27.13 13.63 -15.01
N VAL A 434 27.73 13.52 -13.82
CA VAL A 434 27.04 13.05 -12.61
C VAL A 434 25.99 14.07 -12.15
N THR A 435 26.30 15.36 -12.18
CA THR A 435 25.34 16.42 -11.86
C THR A 435 24.19 16.41 -12.86
N GLU A 436 24.48 16.39 -14.16
CA GLU A 436 23.47 16.38 -15.23
C GLU A 436 22.54 15.16 -15.11
N LYS A 437 23.09 13.96 -14.96
CA LYS A 437 22.29 12.73 -14.77
C LYS A 437 21.37 12.83 -13.56
N SER A 438 21.85 13.39 -12.45
CA SER A 438 21.02 13.56 -11.25
C SER A 438 19.90 14.58 -11.45
N GLN A 439 20.17 15.67 -12.17
CA GLN A 439 19.16 16.69 -12.50
C GLN A 439 18.12 16.14 -13.48
N GLN A 440 18.53 15.42 -14.51
CA GLN A 440 17.62 14.74 -15.45
C GLN A 440 16.73 13.72 -14.72
N THR A 441 17.31 12.91 -13.84
CA THR A 441 16.55 11.95 -13.02
C THR A 441 15.52 12.67 -12.16
N ALA A 442 15.92 13.74 -11.46
CA ALA A 442 15.01 14.52 -10.61
C ALA A 442 13.92 15.23 -11.42
N PHE A 443 14.23 15.73 -12.62
CA PHE A 443 13.25 16.28 -13.54
C PHE A 443 12.23 15.23 -13.97
N ASN A 444 12.68 14.04 -14.38
CA ASN A 444 11.81 12.95 -14.77
C ASN A 444 10.89 12.52 -13.63
N ILE A 445 11.41 12.45 -12.39
CA ILE A 445 10.59 12.13 -11.20
C ILE A 445 9.46 13.15 -11.03
N ARG A 446 9.73 14.45 -11.19
CA ARG A 446 8.73 15.51 -11.05
C ARG A 446 7.72 15.55 -12.20
N SER A 447 8.15 15.24 -13.42
CA SER A 447 7.29 15.34 -14.61
C SER A 447 6.43 14.11 -14.84
N SER A 448 6.90 12.92 -14.43
CA SER A 448 6.14 11.68 -14.59
C SER A 448 5.31 11.31 -13.36
N SER A 449 5.49 11.97 -12.21
CA SER A 449 4.77 11.60 -10.99
C SER A 449 3.27 11.87 -11.09
N LEU A 450 2.47 10.89 -10.67
CA LEU A 450 1.03 11.07 -10.50
C LEU A 450 0.69 11.56 -9.09
N GLY A 451 -0.28 12.48 -9.02
CA GLY A 451 -0.88 12.96 -7.78
C GLY A 451 -2.39 12.76 -7.77
N ALA A 452 -3.02 13.06 -6.63
CA ALA A 452 -4.48 13.03 -6.51
C ALA A 452 -5.13 13.99 -7.52
N THR A 453 -6.06 13.48 -8.31
CA THR A 453 -6.69 14.24 -9.40
C THR A 453 -8.06 13.69 -9.78
N THR A 454 -8.84 14.50 -10.46
CA THR A 454 -10.11 14.08 -11.06
C THR A 454 -9.89 13.76 -12.55
N ILE A 455 -10.27 12.55 -12.96
CA ILE A 455 -10.16 12.08 -14.35
C ILE A 455 -11.50 12.31 -15.04
N ALA A 456 -11.54 13.18 -16.04
CA ALA A 456 -12.74 13.48 -16.82
C ALA A 456 -13.17 12.29 -17.72
N PRO A 457 -14.44 12.24 -18.15
CA PRO A 457 -14.90 11.29 -19.18
C PRO A 457 -14.02 11.33 -20.44
N GLY A 458 -13.65 10.16 -20.95
CA GLY A 458 -12.76 9.97 -22.10
C GLY A 458 -11.27 10.29 -21.85
N GLN A 459 -10.92 10.78 -20.66
CA GLN A 459 -9.54 11.16 -20.34
C GLN A 459 -8.69 9.92 -19.99
N THR A 460 -7.43 9.97 -20.40
CA THR A 460 -6.39 9.04 -19.94
C THR A 460 -5.34 9.81 -19.15
N ILE A 461 -4.95 9.27 -17.99
CA ILE A 461 -3.78 9.72 -17.23
C ILE A 461 -2.73 8.62 -17.23
N GLU A 462 -1.46 9.02 -17.26
CA GLU A 462 -0.32 8.12 -17.28
C GLU A 462 0.83 8.75 -16.52
N GLY A 463 1.53 7.94 -15.73
CA GLY A 463 2.69 8.39 -14.98
C GLY A 463 3.16 7.35 -13.98
N SER A 464 3.88 7.77 -12.96
CA SER A 464 4.55 6.90 -12.02
C SER A 464 4.23 7.27 -10.57
N LEU A 465 4.19 6.25 -9.74
CA LEU A 465 4.23 6.37 -8.29
C LEU A 465 5.57 5.78 -7.80
N TYR A 466 6.06 6.29 -6.68
CA TYR A 466 7.39 5.96 -6.16
C TYR A 466 7.29 5.46 -4.72
N TRP A 467 7.96 4.35 -4.40
CA TRP A 467 7.92 3.75 -3.07
C TRP A 467 9.31 3.55 -2.49
N ASP A 468 9.39 3.55 -1.16
CA ASP A 468 10.61 3.37 -0.37
C ASP A 468 11.15 1.93 -0.32
N VAL A 469 10.83 1.11 -1.33
CA VAL A 469 11.35 -0.26 -1.43
C VAL A 469 12.48 -0.32 -2.45
N PRO A 470 13.73 -0.59 -2.03
CA PRO A 470 14.80 -0.84 -2.97
C PRO A 470 14.56 -2.17 -3.70
N ASN A 471 14.68 -2.18 -5.03
CA ASN A 471 14.62 -3.39 -5.85
C ASN A 471 13.32 -4.19 -5.67
N PHE A 472 12.16 -3.53 -5.67
CA PHE A 472 10.87 -4.21 -5.68
C PHE A 472 10.78 -5.17 -6.87
N LYS A 473 10.57 -6.46 -6.58
CA LYS A 473 10.45 -7.53 -7.58
C LYS A 473 9.06 -8.12 -7.64
N ASN A 474 8.40 -8.22 -6.50
CA ASN A 474 7.12 -8.88 -6.34
C ASN A 474 6.37 -8.32 -5.14
N GLY A 475 5.05 -8.39 -5.21
CA GLY A 475 4.17 -7.84 -4.19
C GLY A 475 2.78 -7.53 -4.74
N ILE A 476 1.96 -6.93 -3.91
CA ILE A 476 0.59 -6.54 -4.23
C ILE A 476 0.51 -5.02 -4.23
N LEU A 477 -0.03 -4.46 -5.30
CA LEU A 477 -0.36 -3.05 -5.41
C LEU A 477 -1.87 -2.88 -5.33
N ASP A 478 -2.30 -2.09 -4.36
CA ASP A 478 -3.68 -1.69 -4.15
C ASP A 478 -3.86 -0.22 -4.54
N LEU A 479 -4.65 0.03 -5.59
CA LEU A 479 -4.94 1.36 -6.12
C LEU A 479 -6.43 1.69 -6.01
N THR A 480 -6.76 2.75 -5.29
CA THR A 480 -8.14 3.24 -5.23
C THR A 480 -8.45 4.15 -6.43
N VAL A 481 -9.49 3.80 -7.19
CA VAL A 481 -10.03 4.56 -8.32
C VAL A 481 -11.55 4.67 -8.16
N GLY A 482 -12.07 5.88 -7.96
CA GLY A 482 -13.45 6.08 -7.55
C GLY A 482 -13.70 5.47 -6.16
N GLN A 483 -14.69 4.59 -6.03
CA GLN A 483 -14.92 3.81 -4.79
C GLN A 483 -14.35 2.39 -4.86
N ALA A 484 -13.76 2.00 -5.99
CA ALA A 484 -13.27 0.64 -6.17
C ALA A 484 -11.78 0.55 -5.86
N LEU A 485 -11.37 -0.60 -5.34
CA LEU A 485 -9.98 -0.97 -5.17
C LEU A 485 -9.54 -1.81 -6.36
N PHE A 486 -8.50 -1.41 -7.07
CA PHE A 486 -7.85 -2.22 -8.09
C PHE A 486 -6.60 -2.86 -7.48
N GLU A 487 -6.58 -4.20 -7.39
CA GLU A 487 -5.47 -4.96 -6.82
C GLU A 487 -4.67 -5.62 -7.94
N PHE A 488 -3.36 -5.39 -7.98
CA PHE A 488 -2.43 -6.00 -8.93
C PHE A 488 -1.40 -6.83 -8.17
N GLU A 489 -1.37 -8.15 -8.41
CA GLU A 489 -0.40 -9.06 -7.82
C GLU A 489 0.75 -9.30 -8.79
N PHE A 490 1.93 -8.80 -8.44
CA PHE A 490 3.14 -9.04 -9.19
C PHE A 490 3.87 -10.27 -8.64
N PRO A 491 3.86 -11.41 -9.36
CA PRO A 491 4.55 -12.62 -8.91
C PRO A 491 6.07 -12.46 -8.94
N PRO A 492 6.83 -13.27 -8.17
CA PRO A 492 8.29 -13.33 -8.29
C PRO A 492 8.69 -13.70 -9.72
N ARG A 493 9.43 -12.79 -10.38
CA ARG A 493 10.05 -13.01 -11.69
C ARG A 493 11.36 -13.78 -11.59
#